data_AF-Q7NDN6-F1
#
_entry.id   AF-Q7NDN6-F1
#
_cell.length_a   1.000
_cell.length_b   1.000
_cell.length_c   1.000
_cell.angle_alpha   90.00
_cell.angle_beta   90.00
_cell.angle_gamma   90.00
#
_symmetry.space_group_name_H-M   'P 1'
#
loop_
_entity.id
_entity.type
_entity.pdbx_description
1 polymer ?
#
loop_
_entity_poly.entity_id
_entity_poly.type
_entity_poly.pdbx_seq_one_letter_code
_entity_poly.pdbx_strand_id
1 'polypeptide(L)'
;MATKPDVSWRGVLFWPLEWLFLAVATVNLVWVIFDLSYVQLRDFYVPRVPELVRLYDPMKGIEPHRITERYLRTVDAYKAAADAGDVTREAALLPVLRILSAQIVDDSPFALVGKQGTLERIKNRIRRHVGDSSSKQSFLRFWSGQNMTPTRRAQQLEFFDKQLRPLFAVNYFRNHGEDGEFVDWYFRRVDVWFMGIFALELMLRTFVTYRNHPRWTWQRCFSENSFDVLNLLPAVNLIPGVHLGWLALARVFTYGDRLERLGIFPSPIAGIIHRYSMAIADEVTDLVVVKVLAQVQDVVRTADLTAMLPRAAQAAPRASNDPPTAIDGFVKEQTAMVVKEVLPQVRPELEQLLAHSIKQSLPLPNRLTSGLVNVTLNAAYGAANGVLKADPEGERLTRQLLDKLLRTLSAEWREHGTVQDAQQLMVALLEQARRDYIRRNGMDN
;
A
#
# COMPACT_ATOMS: atom_id res chain seq x y z
N MET A 1 -22.30 18.39 -8.99
CA MET A 1 -20.86 18.56 -9.26
C MET A 1 -20.73 19.63 -10.32
N ALA A 2 -20.17 20.80 -9.97
CA ALA A 2 -19.90 21.83 -10.97
C ALA A 2 -18.84 21.28 -11.92
N THR A 3 -19.22 21.00 -13.16
CA THR A 3 -18.29 20.95 -14.28
C THR A 3 -17.46 22.23 -14.20
N LYS A 4 -16.13 22.14 -14.19
CA LYS A 4 -15.23 23.29 -14.41
C LYS A 4 -15.11 23.47 -15.93
N PRO A 5 -15.97 24.26 -16.62
CA PRO A 5 -15.52 24.91 -17.83
C PRO A 5 -14.68 26.13 -17.45
N ASP A 6 -13.92 26.63 -18.41
CA ASP A 6 -13.15 27.87 -18.39
C ASP A 6 -11.76 27.83 -17.75
N VAL A 7 -10.87 27.14 -18.48
CA VAL A 7 -9.43 27.44 -18.52
C VAL A 7 -9.14 28.82 -19.18
N SER A 8 -10.15 29.54 -19.70
CA SER A 8 -9.96 30.75 -20.51
C SER A 8 -9.84 32.08 -19.76
N TRP A 9 -10.08 32.16 -18.44
CA TRP A 9 -10.22 33.45 -17.73
C TRP A 9 -9.16 33.74 -16.65
N ARG A 10 -8.17 32.87 -16.46
CA ARG A 10 -7.02 33.15 -15.58
C ARG A 10 -6.07 34.09 -16.32
N GLY A 11 -6.22 35.39 -16.06
CA GLY A 11 -5.58 36.48 -16.81
C GLY A 11 -4.10 36.28 -17.16
N VAL A 12 -3.73 36.80 -18.33
CA VAL A 12 -2.40 36.76 -18.99
C VAL A 12 -1.20 37.00 -18.04
N LEU A 13 -1.39 37.74 -16.95
CA LEU A 13 -0.37 38.00 -15.92
C LEU A 13 0.04 36.75 -15.12
N PHE A 14 -0.87 35.77 -14.98
CA PHE A 14 -0.64 34.56 -14.18
C PHE A 14 0.12 33.48 -14.95
N TRP A 15 0.14 33.53 -16.28
CA TRP A 15 0.80 32.51 -17.10
C TRP A 15 2.31 32.41 -16.82
N PRO A 16 3.13 33.49 -16.93
CA PRO A 16 4.57 33.39 -16.64
C PRO A 16 4.86 33.11 -15.16
N LEU A 17 4.01 33.60 -14.26
CA LEU A 17 4.13 33.39 -12.82
C LEU A 17 3.88 31.91 -12.45
N GLU A 18 2.93 31.25 -13.10
CA GLU A 18 2.65 29.83 -12.89
C GLU A 18 3.83 28.95 -13.32
N TRP A 19 4.51 29.30 -14.42
CA TRP A 19 5.76 28.65 -14.83
C TRP A 19 6.90 28.86 -13.82
N LEU A 20 7.04 30.07 -13.28
CA LEU A 20 8.02 30.35 -12.23
C LEU A 20 7.75 29.51 -10.98
N PHE A 21 6.51 29.48 -10.50
CA PHE A 21 6.16 28.67 -9.33
C PHE A 21 6.21 27.17 -9.60
N LEU A 22 5.95 26.72 -10.83
CA LEU A 22 6.19 25.33 -11.22
C LEU A 22 7.69 24.99 -11.13
N ALA A 23 8.57 25.87 -11.61
CA ALA A 23 10.02 25.66 -11.52
C ALA A 23 10.47 25.60 -10.05
N VAL A 24 9.99 26.53 -9.20
CA VAL A 24 10.26 26.52 -7.75
C VAL A 24 9.74 25.23 -7.11
N ALA A 25 8.51 24.81 -7.44
CA ALA A 25 7.92 23.57 -6.93
C ALA A 25 8.68 22.32 -7.39
N THR A 26 9.20 22.32 -8.62
CA THR A 26 10.03 21.23 -9.16
C THR A 26 11.31 21.09 -8.36
N VAL A 27 12.03 22.22 -8.18
CA VAL A 27 13.28 22.25 -7.39
C VAL A 27 13.01 21.79 -5.96
N ASN A 28 11.93 22.29 -5.34
CA ASN A 28 11.56 21.88 -3.99
C ASN A 28 11.26 20.38 -3.91
N LEU A 29 10.45 19.84 -4.84
CA LEU A 29 10.06 18.45 -4.81
C LEU A 29 11.26 17.51 -5.02
N VAL A 30 12.15 17.84 -5.96
CA VAL A 30 13.41 17.11 -6.16
C VAL A 30 14.25 17.13 -4.88
N TRP A 31 14.34 18.28 -4.20
CA TRP A 31 15.10 18.39 -2.96
C TRP A 31 14.46 17.59 -1.82
N VAL A 32 13.13 17.61 -1.66
CA VAL A 32 12.41 16.80 -0.67
C VAL A 32 12.67 15.31 -0.90
N ILE A 33 12.57 14.84 -2.15
CA ILE A 33 12.84 13.44 -2.49
C ILE A 33 14.30 13.07 -2.21
N PHE A 34 15.22 13.95 -2.59
CA PHE A 34 16.64 13.78 -2.30
C PHE A 34 16.89 13.70 -0.79
N ASP A 35 16.32 14.61 -0.01
CA ASP A 35 16.49 14.70 1.44
C ASP A 35 15.98 13.43 2.17
N LEU A 36 14.81 12.94 1.79
CA LEU A 36 14.21 11.73 2.35
C LEU A 36 15.01 10.47 1.97
N SER A 37 15.54 10.42 0.76
CA SER A 37 16.32 9.27 0.26
C SER A 37 17.81 9.33 0.63
N TYR A 38 18.33 10.48 1.06
CA TYR A 38 19.76 10.72 1.25
C TYR A 38 20.41 9.72 2.19
N VAL A 39 19.84 9.51 3.39
CA VAL A 39 20.45 8.63 4.41
C VAL A 39 20.52 7.18 3.92
N GLN A 40 19.49 6.70 3.22
CA GLN A 40 19.43 5.35 2.68
C GLN A 40 20.40 5.15 1.51
N LEU A 41 20.56 6.18 0.67
CA LEU A 41 21.44 6.16 -0.50
C LEU A 41 22.86 6.68 -0.21
N ARG A 42 23.17 7.07 1.03
CA ARG A 42 24.48 7.65 1.41
C ARG A 42 25.65 6.76 1.01
N ASP A 43 25.49 5.45 1.14
CA ASP A 43 26.53 4.45 0.82
C ASP A 43 26.89 4.45 -0.67
N PHE A 44 25.95 4.87 -1.53
CA PHE A 44 26.18 5.09 -2.95
C PHE A 44 26.91 6.41 -3.21
N TYR A 45 26.60 7.47 -2.46
CA TYR A 45 27.17 8.81 -2.62
C TYR A 45 28.60 8.93 -2.10
N VAL A 46 28.95 8.29 -0.97
CA VAL A 46 30.29 8.37 -0.35
C VAL A 46 31.44 8.13 -1.35
N PRO A 47 31.44 7.05 -2.15
CA PRO A 47 32.53 6.80 -3.09
C PRO A 47 32.44 7.59 -4.40
N ARG A 48 31.25 8.09 -4.78
CA ARG A 48 31.00 8.69 -6.11
C ARG A 48 31.03 10.22 -6.10
N VAL A 49 30.49 10.82 -5.03
CA VAL A 49 30.29 12.26 -4.91
C VAL A 49 30.63 12.71 -3.48
N PRO A 50 31.89 12.60 -3.04
CA PRO A 50 32.30 12.88 -1.65
C PRO A 50 32.09 14.35 -1.26
N GLU A 51 32.11 15.27 -2.21
CA GLU A 51 31.84 16.70 -1.97
C GLU A 51 30.40 16.95 -1.51
N LEU A 52 29.43 16.30 -2.17
CA LEU A 52 28.01 16.34 -1.78
C LEU A 52 27.83 15.80 -0.35
N VAL A 53 28.51 14.69 -0.04
CA VAL A 53 28.44 14.08 1.30
C VAL A 53 28.99 15.01 2.37
N ARG A 54 30.13 15.68 2.13
CA ARG A 54 30.70 16.65 3.08
C ARG A 54 29.78 17.86 3.31
N LEU A 55 29.08 18.31 2.27
CA LEU A 55 28.15 19.41 2.37
C LEU A 55 26.85 19.01 3.09
N TYR A 56 26.33 17.82 2.82
CA TYR A 56 25.00 17.40 3.25
C TYR A 56 24.97 16.59 4.55
N ASP A 57 26.04 15.87 4.91
CA ASP A 57 26.12 15.14 6.18
C ASP A 57 25.81 16.03 7.40
N PRO A 58 26.36 17.27 7.51
CA PRO A 58 26.00 18.18 8.60
C PRO A 58 24.51 18.55 8.64
N MET A 59 23.82 18.55 7.50
CA MET A 59 22.38 18.81 7.44
C MET A 59 21.57 17.69 8.10
N LYS A 60 22.04 16.45 8.02
CA LYS A 60 21.43 15.27 8.65
C LYS A 60 22.02 14.92 10.03
N GLY A 61 22.83 15.82 10.61
CA GLY A 61 23.53 15.58 11.88
C GLY A 61 24.49 14.40 11.82
N ILE A 62 25.03 14.12 10.63
CA ILE A 62 25.96 13.03 10.38
C ILE A 62 27.39 13.54 10.54
N GLU A 63 28.18 12.82 11.31
CA GLU A 63 29.60 13.08 11.55
C GLU A 63 30.43 11.83 11.25
N PRO A 64 31.72 12.01 10.88
CA PRO A 64 32.65 10.88 10.82
C PRO A 64 32.72 10.16 12.17
N HIS A 65 32.65 8.84 12.14
CA HIS A 65 32.73 8.07 13.38
C HIS A 65 34.15 8.16 13.97
N ARG A 66 34.30 8.71 15.18
CA ARG A 66 35.60 9.00 15.83
C ARG A 66 36.57 7.82 15.83
N ILE A 67 36.12 6.62 16.24
CA ILE A 67 36.96 5.41 16.28
C ILE A 67 37.43 5.00 14.88
N THR A 68 36.50 4.88 13.93
CA THR A 68 36.79 4.49 12.55
C THR A 68 37.70 5.49 11.85
N GLU A 69 37.48 6.78 12.05
CA GLU A 69 38.31 7.83 11.47
C GLU A 69 39.72 7.84 12.07
N ARG A 70 39.84 7.67 13.39
CA ARG A 70 41.15 7.53 14.05
C ARG A 70 41.91 6.31 13.52
N TYR A 71 41.22 5.20 13.29
CA TYR A 71 41.81 4.01 12.69
C TYR A 71 42.33 4.28 11.27
N LEU A 72 41.50 4.85 10.38
CA LEU A 72 41.89 5.18 9.01
C LEU A 72 43.07 6.17 8.96
N ARG A 73 43.05 7.22 9.79
CA ARG A 73 44.16 8.18 9.91
C ARG A 73 45.45 7.52 10.39
N THR A 74 45.36 6.53 11.28
CA THR A 74 46.54 5.78 11.76
C THR A 74 47.10 4.89 10.66
N VAL A 75 46.23 4.29 9.82
CA VAL A 75 46.65 3.50 8.65
C VAL A 75 47.34 4.41 7.62
N ASP A 76 46.79 5.59 7.36
CA ASP A 76 47.41 6.59 6.47
C ASP A 76 48.78 7.03 6.98
N ALA A 77 48.92 7.25 8.29
CA ALA A 77 50.21 7.58 8.92
C ALA A 77 51.22 6.42 8.83
N TYR A 78 50.77 5.17 8.97
CA TYR A 78 51.63 3.99 8.79
C TYR A 78 52.09 3.86 7.33
N LYS A 79 51.19 4.09 6.37
CA LYS A 79 51.52 4.10 4.93
C LYS A 79 52.54 5.18 4.60
N ALA A 80 52.35 6.40 5.09
CA ALA A 80 53.30 7.49 4.89
C ALA A 80 54.68 7.20 5.51
N ALA A 81 54.73 6.57 6.69
CA ALA A 81 55.99 6.14 7.30
C ALA A 81 56.68 5.05 6.47
N ALA A 82 55.91 4.10 5.93
CA ALA A 82 56.42 3.03 5.08
C ALA A 82 56.95 3.55 3.74
N ASP A 83 56.28 4.51 3.13
CA ASP A 83 56.70 5.16 1.87
C ASP A 83 57.98 5.99 2.09
N ALA A 84 58.14 6.59 3.28
CA ALA A 84 59.35 7.31 3.68
C ALA A 84 60.51 6.42 4.17
N GLY A 85 60.28 5.12 4.36
CA GLY A 85 61.27 4.19 4.91
C GLY A 85 61.58 4.39 6.41
N ASP A 86 60.69 5.05 7.16
CA ASP A 86 60.87 5.32 8.60
C ASP A 86 60.44 4.09 9.43
N VAL A 87 61.37 3.14 9.58
CA VAL A 87 61.17 1.88 10.30
C VAL A 87 60.79 2.11 11.77
N THR A 88 61.31 3.15 12.40
CA THR A 88 61.04 3.47 13.82
C THR A 88 59.58 3.87 13.99
N ARG A 89 59.08 4.76 13.12
CA ARG A 89 57.69 5.21 13.15
C ARG A 89 56.72 4.10 12.74
N GLU A 90 57.07 3.29 11.75
CA GLU A 90 56.30 2.09 11.40
C GLU A 90 56.11 1.16 12.61
N ALA A 91 57.20 0.80 13.29
CA ALA A 91 57.19 -0.10 14.44
C ALA A 91 56.35 0.45 15.60
N ALA A 92 56.36 1.78 15.80
CA ALA A 92 55.55 2.45 16.82
C ALA A 92 54.04 2.45 16.50
N LEU A 93 53.65 2.46 15.23
CA LEU A 93 52.24 2.53 14.80
C LEU A 93 51.53 1.16 14.79
N LEU A 94 52.26 0.06 14.60
CA LEU A 94 51.67 -1.29 14.56
C LEU A 94 50.91 -1.67 15.85
N PRO A 95 51.44 -1.46 17.07
CA PRO A 95 50.68 -1.69 18.31
C PRO A 95 49.41 -0.85 18.40
N VAL A 96 49.47 0.42 17.96
CA VAL A 96 48.31 1.34 17.97
C VAL A 96 47.21 0.82 17.05
N LEU A 97 47.56 0.37 15.84
CA LEU A 97 46.62 -0.22 14.89
C LEU A 97 45.97 -1.50 15.43
N ARG A 98 46.72 -2.33 16.16
CA ARG A 98 46.19 -3.53 16.83
C ARG A 98 45.17 -3.18 17.91
N ILE A 99 45.45 -2.18 18.75
CA ILE A 99 44.53 -1.71 19.80
C ILE A 99 43.25 -1.15 19.17
N LEU A 100 43.37 -0.26 18.18
CA LEU A 100 42.21 0.32 17.49
C LEU A 100 41.38 -0.75 16.77
N SER A 101 42.03 -1.78 16.20
CA SER A 101 41.34 -2.90 15.57
C SER A 101 40.54 -3.72 16.59
N ALA A 102 41.13 -4.02 17.75
CA ALA A 102 40.42 -4.72 18.83
C ALA A 102 39.22 -3.89 19.31
N GLN A 103 39.40 -2.58 19.49
CA GLN A 103 38.33 -1.67 19.87
C GLN A 103 37.18 -1.65 18.86
N ILE A 104 37.46 -1.62 17.55
CA ILE A 104 36.43 -1.70 16.51
C ILE A 104 35.64 -3.02 16.59
N VAL A 105 36.31 -4.13 16.90
CA VAL A 105 35.67 -5.45 17.02
C VAL A 105 34.80 -5.53 18.28
N ASP A 106 35.28 -4.98 19.40
CA ASP A 106 34.61 -5.04 20.70
C ASP A 106 33.45 -4.01 20.79
N ASP A 107 33.73 -2.73 20.54
CA ASP A 107 32.76 -1.62 20.68
C ASP A 107 31.72 -1.58 19.55
N SER A 108 31.93 -2.33 18.47
CA SER A 108 31.03 -2.45 17.33
C SER A 108 30.46 -1.10 16.84
N PRO A 109 31.31 -0.17 16.38
CA PRO A 109 30.93 1.21 16.04
C PRO A 109 29.94 1.35 14.86
N PHE A 110 29.56 0.23 14.25
CA PHE A 110 28.60 0.14 13.14
C PHE A 110 27.18 -0.19 13.63
N ALA A 111 27.01 -0.56 14.91
CA ALA A 111 25.74 -1.00 15.46
C ALA A 111 24.70 0.13 15.51
N LEU A 112 25.12 1.34 15.93
CA LEU A 112 24.25 2.50 16.14
C LEU A 112 23.53 2.97 14.88
N VAL A 113 24.12 2.73 13.71
CA VAL A 113 23.57 3.17 12.40
C VAL A 113 23.01 2.00 11.58
N GLY A 114 22.76 0.83 12.21
CA GLY A 114 22.20 -0.33 11.53
C GLY A 114 23.15 -1.00 10.53
N LYS A 115 24.46 -0.77 10.64
CA LYS A 115 25.48 -1.25 9.70
C LYS A 115 26.29 -2.44 10.19
N GLN A 116 25.78 -3.22 11.15
CA GLN A 116 26.47 -4.38 11.68
C GLN A 116 26.93 -5.37 10.60
N GLY A 117 26.11 -5.59 9.55
CA GLY A 117 26.49 -6.43 8.41
C GLY A 117 27.75 -5.95 7.67
N THR A 118 28.06 -4.66 7.70
CA THR A 118 29.31 -4.12 7.14
C THR A 118 30.50 -4.49 8.02
N LEU A 119 30.38 -4.40 9.34
CA LEU A 119 31.42 -4.86 10.27
C LEU A 119 31.67 -6.37 10.13
N GLU A 120 30.62 -7.18 9.99
CA GLU A 120 30.75 -8.62 9.77
C GLU A 120 31.42 -8.93 8.42
N ARG A 121 31.17 -8.13 7.37
CA ARG A 121 31.91 -8.25 6.10
C ARG A 121 33.39 -7.94 6.28
N ILE A 122 33.74 -6.89 7.03
CA ILE A 122 35.14 -6.54 7.34
C ILE A 122 35.82 -7.69 8.10
N LYS A 123 35.21 -8.15 9.20
CA LYS A 123 35.69 -9.28 10.01
C LYS A 123 35.94 -10.51 9.14
N ASN A 124 34.98 -10.89 8.31
CA ASN A 124 35.09 -12.05 7.42
C ASN A 124 36.14 -11.90 6.32
N ARG A 125 36.40 -10.68 5.81
CA ARG A 125 37.45 -10.43 4.80
C ARG A 125 38.84 -10.60 5.41
N ILE A 126 39.07 -10.02 6.59
CA ILE A 126 40.35 -10.14 7.29
C ILE A 126 40.59 -11.58 7.74
N ARG A 127 39.55 -12.23 8.28
CA ARG A 127 39.61 -13.63 8.69
C ARG A 127 40.06 -14.56 7.56
N ARG A 128 39.45 -14.42 6.39
CA ARG A 128 39.82 -15.20 5.19
C ARG A 128 41.21 -14.88 4.66
N HIS A 129 41.63 -13.61 4.73
CA HIS A 129 42.94 -13.17 4.24
C HIS A 129 44.10 -13.64 5.12
N VAL A 130 43.89 -13.65 6.44
CA VAL A 130 44.92 -14.07 7.42
C VAL A 130 44.88 -15.58 7.68
N GLY A 131 43.74 -16.24 7.46
CA GLY A 131 43.57 -17.69 7.66
C GLY A 131 43.34 -18.09 9.12
N ASP A 132 42.61 -17.27 9.88
CA ASP A 132 42.32 -17.51 11.31
C ASP A 132 40.82 -17.80 11.51
N SER A 133 40.41 -18.36 12.64
CA SER A 133 39.01 -18.63 12.98
C SER A 133 38.36 -17.48 13.77
N SER A 134 39.14 -16.74 14.56
CA SER A 134 38.67 -15.65 15.41
C SER A 134 38.85 -14.30 14.74
N SER A 135 37.77 -13.50 14.65
CA SER A 135 37.82 -12.14 14.10
C SER A 135 38.85 -11.27 14.84
N LYS A 136 38.84 -11.30 16.18
CA LYS A 136 39.75 -10.48 16.99
C LYS A 136 41.22 -10.87 16.78
N GLN A 137 41.53 -12.17 16.73
CA GLN A 137 42.89 -12.64 16.47
C GLN A 137 43.33 -12.33 15.03
N SER A 138 42.43 -12.46 14.05
CA SER A 138 42.69 -12.11 12.65
C SER A 138 43.16 -10.66 12.50
N PHE A 139 42.48 -9.72 13.15
CA PHE A 139 42.84 -8.30 13.13
C PHE A 139 44.19 -8.02 13.81
N LEU A 140 44.46 -8.68 14.96
CA LEU A 140 45.74 -8.54 15.67
C LEU A 140 46.91 -9.08 14.85
N ARG A 141 46.69 -10.20 14.14
CA ARG A 141 47.70 -10.86 13.29
C ARG A 141 47.91 -10.11 11.99
N PHE A 142 46.87 -9.48 11.42
CA PHE A 142 46.97 -8.65 10.23
C PHE A 142 48.00 -7.51 10.41
N TRP A 143 47.92 -6.78 11.53
CA TRP A 143 48.85 -5.69 11.89
C TRP A 143 50.07 -6.15 12.70
N SER A 144 50.40 -7.44 12.67
CA SER A 144 51.60 -7.93 13.36
C SER A 144 52.86 -7.66 12.53
N GLY A 145 54.00 -7.47 13.21
CA GLY A 145 55.30 -7.31 12.52
C GLY A 145 55.67 -8.52 11.64
N GLN A 146 55.17 -9.72 11.96
CA GLN A 146 55.36 -10.92 11.14
C GLN A 146 54.59 -10.88 9.81
N ASN A 147 53.42 -10.22 9.78
CA ASN A 147 52.62 -10.08 8.57
C ASN A 147 52.99 -8.82 7.75
N MET A 148 53.48 -7.78 8.42
CA MET A 148 53.92 -6.51 7.82
C MET A 148 55.43 -6.50 7.50
N THR A 149 55.93 -7.57 6.90
CA THR A 149 57.32 -7.64 6.41
C THR A 149 57.51 -6.80 5.14
N PRO A 150 58.72 -6.29 4.85
CA PRO A 150 58.96 -5.44 3.66
C PRO A 150 58.45 -6.05 2.36
N THR A 151 58.56 -7.38 2.19
CA THR A 151 58.12 -8.11 0.99
C THR A 151 56.60 -8.20 0.87
N ARG A 152 55.86 -8.27 1.99
CA ARG A 152 54.38 -8.43 2.00
C ARG A 152 53.63 -7.14 2.23
N ARG A 153 54.27 -6.12 2.81
CA ARG A 153 53.66 -4.86 3.22
C ARG A 153 52.84 -4.21 2.11
N ALA A 154 53.40 -4.10 0.91
CA ALA A 154 52.70 -3.52 -0.24
C ALA A 154 51.39 -4.26 -0.55
N GLN A 155 51.40 -5.59 -0.55
CA GLN A 155 50.21 -6.42 -0.79
C GLN A 155 49.17 -6.27 0.33
N GLN A 156 49.61 -6.17 1.59
CA GLN A 156 48.69 -5.98 2.73
C GLN A 156 48.02 -4.61 2.71
N LEU A 157 48.76 -3.55 2.36
CA LEU A 157 48.24 -2.20 2.20
C LEU A 157 47.29 -2.10 1.01
N GLU A 158 47.61 -2.75 -0.11
CA GLU A 158 46.71 -2.81 -1.27
C GLU A 158 45.41 -3.55 -0.94
N PHE A 159 45.49 -4.69 -0.25
CA PHE A 159 44.32 -5.39 0.26
C PHE A 159 43.48 -4.49 1.17
N PHE A 160 44.12 -3.75 2.08
CA PHE A 160 43.42 -2.82 2.96
C PHE A 160 42.69 -1.73 2.17
N ASP A 161 43.40 -1.04 1.27
CA ASP A 161 42.85 0.07 0.50
C ASP A 161 41.72 -0.36 -0.44
N LYS A 162 41.83 -1.53 -1.09
CA LYS A 162 40.80 -2.04 -2.02
C LYS A 162 39.64 -2.74 -1.31
N GLN A 163 39.90 -3.54 -0.27
CA GLN A 163 38.90 -4.43 0.32
C GLN A 163 38.34 -3.93 1.66
N LEU A 164 39.06 -3.11 2.41
CA LEU A 164 38.65 -2.72 3.77
C LEU A 164 38.28 -1.25 3.88
N ARG A 165 39.08 -0.34 3.30
CA ARG A 165 38.86 1.10 3.36
C ARG A 165 37.45 1.51 2.91
N PRO A 166 36.88 1.00 1.80
CA PRO A 166 35.52 1.38 1.38
C PRO A 166 34.45 0.98 2.40
N LEU A 167 34.63 -0.15 3.10
CA LEU A 167 33.69 -0.62 4.12
C LEU A 167 33.75 0.22 5.39
N PHE A 168 34.94 0.72 5.76
CA PHE A 168 35.11 1.64 6.88
C PHE A 168 34.60 3.05 6.57
N ALA A 169 34.81 3.56 5.36
CA ALA A 169 34.37 4.89 4.92
C ALA A 169 32.85 5.09 4.98
N VAL A 170 32.11 3.98 4.89
CA VAL A 170 30.64 3.96 4.96
C VAL A 170 30.12 4.14 6.39
N ASN A 171 30.96 3.92 7.41
CA ASN A 171 30.55 4.13 8.80
C ASN A 171 30.42 5.62 9.13
N TYR A 172 29.44 5.96 9.95
CA TYR A 172 29.23 7.33 10.43
C TYR A 172 28.58 7.30 11.80
N PHE A 173 28.63 8.44 12.48
CA PHE A 173 27.87 8.69 13.70
C PHE A 173 26.75 9.69 13.36
N ARG A 174 25.56 9.49 13.92
CA ARG A 174 24.45 10.43 13.74
C ARG A 174 23.98 10.88 15.11
N ASN A 175 23.99 12.19 15.33
CA ASN A 175 23.60 12.79 16.60
C ASN A 175 22.10 12.59 16.83
N HIS A 176 21.75 12.34 18.09
CA HIS A 176 20.37 12.45 18.57
C HIS A 176 20.13 13.88 19.07
N GLY A 177 18.94 14.42 18.80
CA GLY A 177 18.47 15.67 19.37
C GLY A 177 18.08 15.52 20.84
N GLU A 178 17.74 16.64 21.48
CA GLU A 178 17.24 16.66 22.86
C GLU A 178 15.89 15.93 23.02
N ASP A 179 15.21 15.69 21.90
CA ASP A 179 13.96 14.95 21.75
C ASP A 179 14.16 13.43 21.52
N GLY A 180 15.42 12.96 21.41
CA GLY A 180 15.77 11.55 21.19
C GLY A 180 15.70 11.09 19.73
N GLU A 181 15.11 11.89 18.85
CA GLU A 181 15.10 11.66 17.41
C GLU A 181 16.46 11.99 16.80
N PHE A 182 16.70 11.52 15.57
CA PHE A 182 17.91 11.92 14.88
C PHE A 182 17.85 13.39 14.45
N VAL A 183 18.96 14.10 14.64
CA VAL A 183 19.09 15.49 14.19
C VAL A 183 18.83 15.60 12.68
N ASP A 184 17.94 16.51 12.31
CA ASP A 184 17.62 16.84 10.92
C ASP A 184 17.35 18.35 10.78
N TRP A 185 18.26 19.03 10.09
CA TRP A 185 18.18 20.49 9.88
C TRP A 185 17.53 20.87 8.55
N TYR A 186 17.13 19.90 7.71
CA TYR A 186 16.59 20.17 6.38
C TYR A 186 15.43 21.15 6.43
N PHE A 187 14.43 20.88 7.27
CA PHE A 187 13.25 21.71 7.37
C PHE A 187 13.60 23.17 7.73
N ARG A 188 14.42 23.35 8.77
CA ARG A 188 14.73 24.68 9.34
C ARG A 188 15.66 25.52 8.46
N ARG A 189 16.54 24.87 7.69
CA ARG A 189 17.54 25.59 6.88
C ARG A 189 17.13 25.76 5.42
N VAL A 190 16.30 24.85 4.89
CA VAL A 190 15.95 24.81 3.46
C VAL A 190 14.45 24.93 3.29
N ASP A 191 13.69 24.00 3.85
CA ASP A 191 12.26 23.87 3.51
C ASP A 191 11.42 25.07 3.95
N VAL A 192 11.80 25.71 5.06
CA VAL A 192 11.13 26.92 5.57
C VAL A 192 11.12 28.06 4.55
N TRP A 193 12.17 28.19 3.73
CA TRP A 193 12.25 29.24 2.70
C TRP A 193 11.31 28.95 1.53
N PHE A 194 11.25 27.69 1.08
CA PHE A 194 10.27 27.26 0.08
C PHE A 194 8.85 27.42 0.59
N MET A 195 8.60 27.06 1.85
CA MET A 195 7.31 27.27 2.50
C MET A 195 6.93 28.76 2.55
N GLY A 196 7.90 29.65 2.80
CA GLY A 196 7.69 31.10 2.71
C GLY A 196 7.29 31.56 1.30
N ILE A 197 7.94 31.03 0.26
CA ILE A 197 7.58 31.32 -1.13
C ILE A 197 6.17 30.81 -1.45
N PHE A 198 5.81 29.59 -1.03
CA PHE A 198 4.47 29.04 -1.24
C PHE A 198 3.39 29.77 -0.45
N ALA A 199 3.71 30.26 0.75
CA ALA A 199 2.81 31.09 1.54
C ALA A 199 2.55 32.43 0.83
N LEU A 200 3.61 33.07 0.32
CA LEU A 200 3.50 34.30 -0.46
C LEU A 200 2.71 34.08 -1.75
N GLU A 201 2.93 32.96 -2.43
CA GLU A 201 2.15 32.58 -3.59
C GLU A 201 0.67 32.43 -3.26
N LEU A 202 0.34 31.69 -2.21
CA LEU A 202 -1.05 31.49 -1.79
C LEU A 202 -1.72 32.83 -1.45
N MET A 203 -1.01 33.73 -0.77
CA MET A 203 -1.49 35.08 -0.48
C MET A 203 -1.71 35.89 -1.76
N LEU A 204 -0.73 35.89 -2.67
CA LEU A 204 -0.80 36.63 -3.94
C LEU A 204 -1.95 36.10 -4.81
N ARG A 205 -2.09 34.78 -4.93
CA ARG A 205 -3.15 34.12 -5.69
C ARG A 205 -4.53 34.42 -5.11
N THR A 206 -4.65 34.37 -3.78
CA THR A 206 -5.91 34.71 -3.09
C THR A 206 -6.27 36.19 -3.26
N PHE A 207 -5.28 37.09 -3.16
CA PHE A 207 -5.47 38.53 -3.35
C PHE A 207 -5.88 38.89 -4.78
N VAL A 208 -5.22 38.30 -5.79
CA VAL A 208 -5.57 38.50 -7.19
C VAL A 208 -6.98 37.96 -7.49
N THR A 209 -7.33 36.78 -6.96
CA THR A 209 -8.68 36.21 -7.10
C THR A 209 -9.73 37.13 -6.47
N TYR A 210 -9.46 37.66 -5.29
CA TYR A 210 -10.33 38.63 -4.62
C TYR A 210 -10.51 39.92 -5.44
N ARG A 211 -9.43 40.44 -6.02
CA ARG A 211 -9.49 41.65 -6.86
C ARG A 211 -10.24 41.42 -8.18
N ASN A 212 -10.13 40.23 -8.76
CA ASN A 212 -10.82 39.86 -10.00
C ASN A 212 -12.29 39.48 -9.79
N HIS A 213 -12.69 39.11 -8.57
CA HIS A 213 -14.07 38.75 -8.22
C HIS A 213 -14.62 39.63 -7.07
N PRO A 214 -15.08 40.87 -7.37
CA PRO A 214 -15.56 41.81 -6.35
C PRO A 214 -16.77 41.32 -5.54
N ARG A 215 -17.50 40.32 -6.04
CA ARG A 215 -18.68 39.72 -5.38
C ARG A 215 -18.33 38.56 -4.46
N TRP A 216 -17.07 38.10 -4.44
CA TRP A 216 -16.66 36.96 -3.64
C TRP A 216 -16.07 37.41 -2.31
N THR A 217 -16.43 36.70 -1.25
CA THR A 217 -15.78 36.88 0.06
C THR A 217 -14.36 36.33 0.00
N TRP A 218 -13.45 36.90 0.80
CA TRP A 218 -12.07 36.41 0.95
C TRP A 218 -12.01 34.89 1.22
N GLN A 219 -12.94 34.37 2.05
CA GLN A 219 -13.00 32.95 2.38
C GLN A 219 -13.25 32.07 1.15
N ARG A 220 -14.13 32.53 0.24
CA ARG A 220 -14.40 31.83 -1.01
C ARG A 220 -13.20 31.87 -1.94
N CYS A 221 -12.52 33.01 -2.03
CA CYS A 221 -11.27 33.13 -2.81
C CYS A 221 -10.17 32.23 -2.25
N PHE A 222 -10.09 32.08 -0.93
CA PHE A 222 -9.15 31.16 -0.29
C PHE A 222 -9.52 29.70 -0.56
N SER A 223 -10.80 29.32 -0.47
CA SER A 223 -11.24 27.94 -0.71
C SER A 223 -10.95 27.47 -2.14
N GLU A 224 -11.00 28.37 -3.13
CA GLU A 224 -10.63 28.02 -4.51
C GLU A 224 -9.13 27.72 -4.68
N ASN A 225 -8.31 28.27 -3.79
CA ASN A 225 -6.86 28.06 -3.76
C ASN A 225 -6.44 27.11 -2.62
N SER A 226 -7.40 26.39 -2.03
CA SER A 226 -7.17 25.53 -0.86
C SER A 226 -6.18 24.40 -1.11
N PHE A 227 -6.05 23.93 -2.36
CA PHE A 227 -5.03 22.94 -2.71
C PHE A 227 -3.61 23.44 -2.44
N ASP A 228 -3.33 24.73 -2.63
CA ASP A 228 -2.00 25.30 -2.39
C ASP A 228 -1.64 25.29 -0.88
N VAL A 229 -2.62 25.13 0.03
CA VAL A 229 -2.40 24.98 1.48
C VAL A 229 -1.60 23.70 1.79
N LEU A 230 -1.71 22.66 0.95
CA LEU A 230 -0.92 21.44 1.12
C LEU A 230 0.60 21.71 1.08
N ASN A 231 1.03 22.79 0.41
CA ASN A 231 2.44 23.20 0.42
C ASN A 231 2.95 23.64 1.79
N LEU A 232 2.04 24.06 2.67
CA LEU A 232 2.29 24.54 4.02
C LEU A 232 2.15 23.43 5.08
N LEU A 233 1.78 22.20 4.72
CA LEU A 233 1.69 21.09 5.68
C LEU A 233 2.99 20.83 6.45
N PRO A 234 4.20 20.99 5.86
CA PRO A 234 5.44 20.90 6.61
C PRO A 234 5.59 21.92 7.72
N ALA A 235 4.75 22.97 7.79
CA ALA A 235 4.73 23.93 8.90
C ALA A 235 4.50 23.26 10.26
N VAL A 236 3.93 22.05 10.30
CA VAL A 236 3.82 21.25 11.53
C VAL A 236 5.19 21.02 12.18
N ASN A 237 6.28 21.00 11.40
CA ASN A 237 7.65 20.88 11.89
C ASN A 237 8.20 22.17 12.56
N LEU A 238 7.44 23.27 12.60
CA LEU A 238 7.75 24.43 13.45
C LEU A 238 7.44 24.15 14.93
N ILE A 239 6.56 23.19 15.21
CA ILE A 239 6.20 22.81 16.57
C ILE A 239 7.41 22.07 17.18
N PRO A 240 7.97 22.54 18.32
CA PRO A 240 9.09 21.88 18.96
C PRO A 240 8.78 20.40 19.26
N GLY A 241 9.69 19.50 18.88
CA GLY A 241 9.54 18.05 19.07
C GLY A 241 8.73 17.31 17.99
N VAL A 242 8.27 18.00 16.93
CA VAL A 242 7.59 17.34 15.81
C VAL A 242 8.49 17.33 14.58
N HIS A 243 8.82 16.13 14.10
CA HIS A 243 9.72 15.91 12.96
C HIS A 243 9.08 15.01 11.89
N LEU A 244 7.98 15.48 11.29
CA LEU A 244 7.24 14.79 10.24
C LEU A 244 7.69 15.26 8.85
N GLY A 245 8.94 14.96 8.49
CA GLY A 245 9.53 15.35 7.19
C GLY A 245 8.80 14.79 5.97
N TRP A 246 8.15 13.64 6.10
CA TRP A 246 7.39 13.00 5.01
C TRP A 246 6.14 13.79 4.59
N LEU A 247 5.61 14.68 5.44
CA LEU A 247 4.48 15.56 5.07
C LEU A 247 4.82 16.48 3.89
N ALA A 248 6.10 16.77 3.66
CA ALA A 248 6.54 17.54 2.50
C ALA A 248 6.22 16.84 1.17
N LEU A 249 6.04 15.51 1.16
CA LEU A 249 5.59 14.77 -0.03
C LEU A 249 4.17 15.11 -0.45
N ALA A 250 3.34 15.71 0.43
CA ALA A 250 2.02 16.20 0.04
C ALA A 250 2.09 17.27 -1.07
N ARG A 251 3.25 17.90 -1.27
CA ARG A 251 3.52 18.82 -2.39
C ARG A 251 3.46 18.16 -3.76
N VAL A 252 3.52 16.83 -3.85
CA VAL A 252 3.27 16.11 -5.11
C VAL A 252 1.86 16.40 -5.63
N PHE A 253 0.88 16.54 -4.74
CA PHE A 253 -0.51 16.85 -5.11
C PHE A 253 -0.64 18.25 -5.70
N THR A 254 -0.02 19.24 -5.08
CA THR A 254 -0.04 20.62 -5.57
C THR A 254 0.76 20.77 -6.87
N TYR A 255 1.88 20.04 -6.99
CA TYR A 255 2.66 19.96 -8.22
C TYR A 255 1.83 19.37 -9.37
N GLY A 256 1.08 18.29 -9.11
CA GLY A 256 0.16 17.69 -10.07
C GLY A 256 -0.95 18.65 -10.51
N ASP A 257 -1.57 19.36 -9.57
CA ASP A 257 -2.58 20.38 -9.88
C ASP A 257 -1.99 21.51 -10.75
N ARG A 258 -0.76 21.97 -10.49
CA ARG A 258 -0.07 22.96 -11.36
C ARG A 258 0.16 22.47 -12.77
N LEU A 259 0.60 21.22 -12.94
CA LEU A 259 0.80 20.63 -14.27
C LEU A 259 -0.51 20.54 -15.05
N GLU A 260 -1.62 20.23 -14.37
CA GLU A 260 -2.96 20.25 -14.94
C GLU A 260 -3.37 21.68 -15.34
N ARG A 261 -3.14 22.67 -14.45
CA ARG A 261 -3.41 24.09 -14.72
C ARG A 261 -2.67 24.62 -15.95
N LEU A 262 -1.46 24.12 -16.20
CA LEU A 262 -0.62 24.50 -17.35
C LEU A 262 -0.88 23.65 -18.60
N GLY A 263 -1.76 22.63 -18.52
CA GLY A 263 -2.07 21.75 -19.65
C GLY A 263 -0.95 20.80 -20.05
N ILE A 264 0.08 20.62 -19.21
CA ILE A 264 1.26 19.77 -19.49
C ILE A 264 0.92 18.29 -19.26
N PHE A 265 0.09 18.01 -18.24
CA PHE A 265 -0.25 16.63 -17.87
C PHE A 265 -1.69 16.56 -17.34
N PRO A 266 -2.56 15.66 -17.85
CA PRO A 266 -3.87 15.42 -17.26
C PRO A 266 -3.69 14.79 -15.87
N SER A 267 -4.44 15.28 -14.86
CA SER A 267 -4.20 14.91 -13.46
C SER A 267 -4.10 13.39 -13.25
N PRO A 268 -3.01 12.89 -12.61
CA PRO A 268 -2.87 11.47 -12.32
C PRO A 268 -4.01 10.96 -11.43
N ILE A 269 -4.56 11.83 -10.58
CA ILE A 269 -5.64 11.52 -9.64
C ILE A 269 -6.99 11.58 -10.33
N ALA A 270 -7.24 12.55 -11.21
CA ALA A 270 -8.45 12.58 -12.02
C ALA A 270 -8.53 11.33 -12.90
N GLY A 271 -7.42 10.91 -13.50
CA GLY A 271 -7.34 9.64 -14.24
C GLY A 271 -7.55 8.41 -13.35
N ILE A 272 -7.00 8.38 -12.12
CA ILE A 272 -7.20 7.29 -11.18
C ILE A 272 -8.66 7.25 -10.70
N ILE A 273 -9.19 8.33 -10.16
CA ILE A 273 -10.58 8.45 -9.69
C ILE A 273 -11.55 8.16 -10.82
N HIS A 274 -11.30 8.68 -12.03
CA HIS A 274 -12.16 8.41 -13.18
C HIS A 274 -12.06 6.95 -13.65
N ARG A 275 -10.87 6.33 -13.66
CA ARG A 275 -10.71 4.90 -13.95
C ARG A 275 -11.39 4.02 -12.89
N TYR A 276 -11.27 4.36 -11.61
CA TYR A 276 -11.95 3.64 -10.53
C TYR A 276 -13.44 3.89 -10.55
N SER A 277 -13.91 5.10 -10.85
CA SER A 277 -15.35 5.39 -10.97
C SER A 277 -15.95 4.74 -12.20
N MET A 278 -15.26 4.70 -13.34
CA MET A 278 -15.69 4.00 -14.56
C MET A 278 -15.68 2.48 -14.33
N ALA A 279 -14.64 1.93 -13.69
CA ALA A 279 -14.59 0.50 -13.35
C ALA A 279 -15.67 0.06 -12.35
N ILE A 280 -16.10 0.96 -11.46
CA ILE A 280 -17.20 0.69 -10.51
C ILE A 280 -18.57 0.96 -11.17
N ALA A 281 -18.67 1.97 -12.06
CA ALA A 281 -19.93 2.37 -12.67
C ALA A 281 -20.33 1.51 -13.89
N ASP A 282 -19.38 1.06 -14.71
CA ASP A 282 -19.69 0.22 -15.89
C ASP A 282 -20.02 -1.23 -15.53
N GLU A 283 -19.58 -1.74 -14.37
CA GLU A 283 -19.56 -3.18 -14.15
C GLU A 283 -20.30 -3.71 -12.91
N VAL A 284 -20.81 -2.85 -12.00
CA VAL A 284 -21.39 -3.34 -10.73
C VAL A 284 -22.91 -3.24 -10.59
N THR A 285 -23.64 -2.31 -11.21
CA THR A 285 -24.87 -1.89 -10.50
C THR A 285 -26.22 -2.48 -10.97
N ASP A 286 -26.40 -3.08 -12.15
CA ASP A 286 -27.72 -3.70 -12.46
C ASP A 286 -27.66 -4.91 -13.41
N LEU A 287 -26.74 -4.91 -14.38
CA LEU A 287 -26.63 -5.97 -15.39
C LEU A 287 -26.12 -7.31 -14.81
N VAL A 288 -25.33 -7.26 -13.73
CA VAL A 288 -24.75 -8.45 -13.07
C VAL A 288 -25.82 -9.28 -12.38
N VAL A 289 -26.79 -8.64 -11.70
CA VAL A 289 -27.89 -9.33 -11.02
C VAL A 289 -28.73 -10.10 -12.04
N VAL A 290 -29.05 -9.48 -13.18
CA VAL A 290 -29.82 -10.12 -14.26
C VAL A 290 -29.06 -11.31 -14.87
N LYS A 291 -27.73 -11.18 -15.09
CA LYS A 291 -26.89 -12.27 -15.60
C LYS A 291 -26.78 -13.44 -14.62
N VAL A 292 -26.65 -13.16 -13.32
CA VAL A 292 -26.60 -14.21 -12.28
C VAL A 292 -27.94 -14.95 -12.19
N LEU A 293 -29.08 -14.24 -12.19
CA LEU A 293 -30.39 -14.89 -12.22
C LEU A 293 -30.58 -15.75 -13.47
N ALA A 294 -30.12 -15.30 -14.63
CA ALA A 294 -30.19 -16.07 -15.87
C ALA A 294 -29.29 -17.32 -15.84
N GLN A 295 -28.08 -17.22 -15.28
CA GLN A 295 -27.16 -18.35 -15.15
C GLN A 295 -27.71 -19.42 -14.19
N VAL A 296 -28.33 -18.99 -13.08
CA VAL A 296 -28.98 -19.91 -12.12
C VAL A 296 -30.20 -20.57 -12.76
N GLN A 297 -30.99 -19.84 -13.55
CA GLN A 297 -32.08 -20.44 -14.33
C GLN A 297 -31.59 -21.52 -15.30
N ASP A 298 -30.46 -21.28 -15.99
CA ASP A 298 -29.93 -22.21 -16.98
C ASP A 298 -29.42 -23.51 -16.34
N VAL A 299 -28.72 -23.41 -15.21
CA VAL A 299 -28.28 -24.56 -14.41
C VAL A 299 -29.49 -25.35 -13.87
N VAL A 300 -30.51 -24.66 -13.37
CA VAL A 300 -31.74 -25.32 -12.89
C VAL A 300 -32.52 -25.93 -14.05
N ARG A 301 -32.49 -25.37 -15.26
CA ARG A 301 -33.14 -25.97 -16.45
C ARG A 301 -32.43 -27.21 -16.98
N THR A 302 -31.10 -27.26 -16.87
CA THR A 302 -30.28 -28.34 -17.44
C THR A 302 -29.94 -29.47 -16.47
N ALA A 303 -30.12 -29.26 -15.16
CA ALA A 303 -29.94 -30.31 -14.17
C ALA A 303 -31.08 -31.35 -14.25
N ASP A 304 -30.77 -32.61 -14.56
CA ASP A 304 -31.73 -33.71 -14.46
C ASP A 304 -31.85 -34.17 -13.00
N LEU A 305 -32.63 -33.43 -12.22
CA LEU A 305 -32.80 -33.62 -10.78
C LEU A 305 -33.48 -34.97 -10.45
N THR A 306 -34.11 -35.63 -11.43
CA THR A 306 -34.72 -36.94 -11.24
C THR A 306 -33.68 -38.06 -11.11
N ALA A 307 -32.53 -37.92 -11.77
CA ALA A 307 -31.41 -38.86 -11.70
C ALA A 307 -30.66 -38.79 -10.35
N MET A 308 -30.80 -37.70 -9.61
CA MET A 308 -30.14 -37.46 -8.32
C MET A 308 -30.93 -37.97 -7.11
N LEU A 309 -32.19 -38.37 -7.29
CA LEU A 309 -33.01 -38.92 -6.22
C LEU A 309 -32.78 -40.43 -6.06
N PRO A 310 -32.57 -40.95 -4.85
CA PRO A 310 -32.45 -42.39 -4.62
C PRO A 310 -33.75 -43.10 -5.04
N ARG A 311 -33.61 -44.24 -5.74
CA ARG A 311 -34.70 -45.04 -6.37
C ARG A 311 -35.94 -45.31 -5.50
N ALA A 312 -35.84 -45.21 -4.18
CA ALA A 312 -36.97 -45.35 -3.26
C ALA A 312 -38.00 -44.19 -3.34
N ALA A 313 -37.58 -42.98 -3.71
CA ALA A 313 -38.47 -41.82 -3.85
C ALA A 313 -39.26 -41.84 -5.17
N GLN A 314 -38.82 -42.62 -6.16
CA GLN A 314 -39.43 -42.69 -7.49
C GLN A 314 -40.64 -43.65 -7.55
N ALA A 315 -40.92 -44.42 -6.49
CA ALA A 315 -41.83 -45.58 -6.54
C ALA A 315 -43.06 -45.50 -5.62
N ALA A 316 -43.55 -44.33 -5.23
CA ALA A 316 -44.74 -44.23 -4.38
C ALA A 316 -45.89 -43.43 -5.01
N PRO A 317 -46.95 -44.09 -5.53
CA PRO A 317 -48.24 -43.45 -5.69
C PRO A 317 -48.94 -43.49 -4.33
N ARG A 318 -49.03 -42.35 -3.63
CA ARG A 318 -49.88 -42.23 -2.44
C ARG A 318 -51.08 -41.34 -2.72
N ALA A 319 -52.17 -42.01 -3.06
CA ALA A 319 -53.50 -41.52 -2.81
C ALA A 319 -53.72 -41.44 -1.29
N SER A 320 -54.05 -40.25 -0.78
CA SER A 320 -54.75 -40.09 0.49
C SER A 320 -55.60 -38.83 0.41
N ASN A 321 -56.91 -39.03 0.37
CA ASN A 321 -57.93 -38.00 0.48
C ASN A 321 -58.09 -37.67 1.97
N ASP A 322 -57.69 -36.49 2.42
CA ASP A 322 -58.14 -35.90 3.70
C ASP A 322 -58.12 -34.35 3.66
N PRO A 323 -58.99 -33.65 4.43
CA PRO A 323 -59.32 -32.22 4.24
C PRO A 323 -58.28 -31.22 4.79
N PRO A 324 -58.46 -29.90 4.55
CA PRO A 324 -57.39 -28.90 4.51
C PRO A 324 -57.07 -28.30 5.88
N THR A 325 -56.48 -29.08 6.78
CA THR A 325 -55.93 -28.54 8.05
C THR A 325 -54.57 -29.13 8.44
N ALA A 326 -53.97 -29.97 7.59
CA ALA A 326 -52.65 -30.59 7.82
C ALA A 326 -51.47 -29.87 7.13
N ILE A 327 -51.71 -28.77 6.41
CA ILE A 327 -50.69 -28.08 5.60
C ILE A 327 -49.77 -27.20 6.47
N ASP A 328 -50.31 -26.57 7.51
CA ASP A 328 -49.52 -25.68 8.38
C ASP A 328 -48.50 -26.43 9.24
N GLY A 329 -48.75 -27.70 9.58
CA GLY A 329 -47.82 -28.55 10.31
C GLY A 329 -46.73 -29.12 9.41
N PHE A 330 -47.11 -29.69 8.26
CA PHE A 330 -46.19 -30.30 7.31
C PHE A 330 -45.20 -29.30 6.71
N VAL A 331 -45.66 -28.09 6.37
CA VAL A 331 -44.79 -27.02 5.84
C VAL A 331 -43.81 -26.55 6.91
N LYS A 332 -44.23 -26.37 8.17
CA LYS A 332 -43.32 -25.94 9.25
C LYS A 332 -42.25 -26.97 9.57
N GLU A 333 -42.63 -28.25 9.62
CA GLU A 333 -41.73 -29.33 10.02
C GLU A 333 -40.74 -29.69 8.91
N GLN A 334 -41.18 -29.67 7.65
CA GLN A 334 -40.30 -29.86 6.48
C GLN A 334 -39.41 -28.63 6.21
N THR A 335 -39.90 -27.41 6.43
CA THR A 335 -39.06 -26.20 6.34
C THR A 335 -37.99 -26.20 7.41
N ALA A 336 -38.31 -26.66 8.63
CA ALA A 336 -37.32 -26.83 9.68
C ALA A 336 -36.26 -27.89 9.32
N MET A 337 -36.66 -29.01 8.72
CA MET A 337 -35.74 -30.07 8.27
C MET A 337 -34.82 -29.61 7.14
N VAL A 338 -35.36 -28.91 6.13
CA VAL A 338 -34.56 -28.36 5.03
C VAL A 338 -33.59 -27.29 5.52
N VAL A 339 -34.04 -26.37 6.38
CA VAL A 339 -33.22 -25.25 6.87
C VAL A 339 -32.18 -25.69 7.92
N LYS A 340 -32.51 -26.63 8.82
CA LYS A 340 -31.59 -27.08 9.88
C LYS A 340 -30.72 -28.27 9.49
N GLU A 341 -31.19 -29.19 8.65
CA GLU A 341 -30.47 -30.44 8.39
C GLU A 341 -29.86 -30.47 6.99
N VAL A 342 -30.60 -30.05 5.96
CA VAL A 342 -30.12 -30.14 4.56
C VAL A 342 -29.22 -28.95 4.22
N LEU A 343 -29.66 -27.72 4.48
CA LEU A 343 -28.97 -26.49 4.07
C LEU A 343 -27.52 -26.35 4.61
N PRO A 344 -27.17 -26.80 5.83
CA PRO A 344 -25.78 -26.80 6.30
C PRO A 344 -24.91 -27.83 5.58
N GLN A 345 -25.48 -28.93 5.11
CA GLN A 345 -24.76 -30.01 4.43
C GLN A 345 -24.42 -29.64 2.98
N VAL A 346 -25.31 -28.92 2.28
CA VAL A 346 -25.07 -28.44 0.90
C VAL A 346 -24.25 -27.14 0.86
N ARG A 347 -24.04 -26.50 2.01
CA ARG A 347 -23.26 -25.26 2.14
C ARG A 347 -21.90 -25.31 1.44
N PRO A 348 -21.00 -26.26 1.74
CA PRO A 348 -19.66 -26.31 1.13
C PRO A 348 -19.70 -26.36 -0.40
N GLU A 349 -20.71 -27.03 -0.97
CA GLU A 349 -20.87 -27.19 -2.42
C GLU A 349 -21.38 -25.89 -3.06
N LEU A 350 -22.30 -25.19 -2.39
CA LEU A 350 -22.77 -23.86 -2.81
C LEU A 350 -21.65 -22.82 -2.74
N GLU A 351 -20.78 -22.86 -1.73
CA GLU A 351 -19.64 -21.93 -1.66
C GLU A 351 -18.66 -22.17 -2.81
N GLN A 352 -18.43 -23.43 -3.18
CA GLN A 352 -17.57 -23.78 -4.30
C GLN A 352 -18.16 -23.35 -5.65
N LEU A 353 -19.46 -23.57 -5.87
CA LEU A 353 -20.15 -23.12 -7.08
C LEU A 353 -20.16 -21.60 -7.22
N LEU A 354 -20.47 -20.87 -6.16
CA LEU A 354 -20.43 -19.41 -6.14
C LEU A 354 -19.01 -18.87 -6.32
N ALA A 355 -18.01 -19.46 -5.64
CA ALA A 355 -16.62 -19.09 -5.81
C ALA A 355 -16.13 -19.32 -7.24
N HIS A 356 -16.54 -20.43 -7.85
CA HIS A 356 -16.22 -20.75 -9.24
C HIS A 356 -16.87 -19.76 -10.20
N SER A 357 -18.16 -19.47 -10.01
CA SER A 357 -18.91 -18.54 -10.86
C SER A 357 -18.39 -17.10 -10.75
N ILE A 358 -18.03 -16.62 -9.55
CA ILE A 358 -17.48 -15.28 -9.34
C ILE A 358 -16.05 -15.18 -9.89
N LYS A 359 -15.22 -16.22 -9.72
CA LYS A 359 -13.85 -16.23 -10.26
C LYS A 359 -13.82 -16.29 -11.78
N GLN A 360 -14.83 -16.93 -12.39
CA GLN A 360 -14.95 -17.02 -13.84
C GLN A 360 -15.49 -15.73 -14.46
N SER A 361 -16.36 -15.00 -13.75
CA SER A 361 -16.93 -13.74 -14.24
C SER A 361 -16.06 -12.51 -13.93
N LEU A 362 -15.24 -12.55 -12.87
CA LEU A 362 -14.40 -11.43 -12.43
C LEU A 362 -12.99 -11.91 -12.03
N PRO A 363 -11.90 -11.41 -12.66
CA PRO A 363 -10.53 -11.78 -12.33
C PRO A 363 -10.04 -11.06 -11.06
N LEU A 364 -10.65 -11.40 -9.91
CA LEU A 364 -10.32 -10.82 -8.61
C LEU A 364 -9.25 -11.63 -7.85
N PRO A 365 -8.45 -10.99 -6.97
CA PRO A 365 -7.54 -11.70 -6.05
C PRO A 365 -8.31 -12.64 -5.12
N ASN A 366 -7.79 -13.87 -4.91
CA ASN A 366 -8.47 -14.95 -4.16
C ASN A 366 -9.02 -14.52 -2.77
N ARG A 367 -8.36 -13.59 -2.07
CA ARG A 367 -8.80 -13.09 -0.75
C ARG A 367 -10.13 -12.31 -0.82
N LEU A 368 -10.38 -11.59 -1.92
CA LEU A 368 -11.60 -10.83 -2.13
C LEU A 368 -12.75 -11.72 -2.61
N THR A 369 -12.45 -12.72 -3.45
CA THR A 369 -13.42 -13.76 -3.87
C THR A 369 -13.97 -14.52 -2.66
N SER A 370 -13.09 -14.97 -1.75
CA SER A 370 -13.51 -15.64 -0.51
C SER A 370 -14.30 -14.73 0.43
N GLY A 371 -14.02 -13.43 0.43
CA GLY A 371 -14.77 -12.44 1.22
C GLY A 371 -16.18 -12.23 0.69
N LEU A 372 -16.33 -12.08 -0.63
CA LEU A 372 -17.62 -11.90 -1.29
C LEU A 372 -18.50 -13.14 -1.20
N VAL A 373 -17.94 -14.34 -1.43
CA VAL A 373 -18.66 -15.60 -1.26
C VAL A 373 -19.19 -15.73 0.16
N ASN A 374 -18.36 -15.44 1.17
CA ASN A 374 -18.78 -15.50 2.56
C ASN A 374 -19.85 -14.46 2.92
N VAL A 375 -19.76 -13.23 2.41
CA VAL A 375 -20.77 -12.19 2.66
C VAL A 375 -22.09 -12.53 1.98
N THR A 376 -22.06 -12.95 0.72
CA THR A 376 -23.26 -13.33 -0.05
C THR A 376 -23.94 -14.56 0.55
N LEU A 377 -23.18 -15.58 0.93
CA LEU A 377 -23.73 -16.75 1.61
C LEU A 377 -24.24 -16.41 2.99
N ASN A 378 -23.48 -15.69 3.84
CA ASN A 378 -23.97 -15.35 5.17
C ASN A 378 -25.19 -14.40 5.13
N ALA A 379 -25.34 -13.57 4.08
CA ALA A 379 -26.54 -12.79 3.85
C ALA A 379 -27.73 -13.66 3.42
N ALA A 380 -27.51 -14.64 2.52
CA ALA A 380 -28.55 -15.60 2.12
C ALA A 380 -28.96 -16.55 3.27
N TYR A 381 -27.99 -17.05 4.04
CA TYR A 381 -28.20 -17.82 5.26
C TYR A 381 -28.86 -16.97 6.35
N GLY A 382 -28.46 -15.71 6.48
CA GLY A 382 -29.06 -14.73 7.39
C GLY A 382 -30.52 -14.44 7.02
N ALA A 383 -30.86 -14.36 5.73
CA ALA A 383 -32.23 -14.23 5.26
C ALA A 383 -33.07 -15.50 5.50
N ALA A 384 -32.47 -16.68 5.42
CA ALA A 384 -33.14 -17.96 5.70
C ALA A 384 -33.35 -18.24 7.20
N ASN A 385 -32.43 -17.81 8.06
CA ASN A 385 -32.49 -18.03 9.52
C ASN A 385 -33.02 -16.82 10.31
N GLY A 386 -33.12 -15.64 9.68
CA GLY A 386 -33.29 -14.36 10.38
C GLY A 386 -34.44 -13.53 9.84
N VAL A 387 -35.61 -13.70 10.46
CA VAL A 387 -36.67 -12.68 10.66
C VAL A 387 -36.15 -11.46 11.46
N LEU A 388 -34.84 -11.24 11.56
CA LEU A 388 -34.27 -10.25 12.46
C LEU A 388 -33.16 -9.44 11.79
N LYS A 389 -33.57 -8.21 11.42
CA LYS A 389 -32.77 -6.97 11.28
C LYS A 389 -31.98 -6.77 9.98
N ALA A 390 -32.68 -6.52 8.87
CA ALA A 390 -32.30 -5.47 7.92
C ALA A 390 -33.44 -5.18 6.94
N ASP A 391 -33.75 -3.89 6.78
CA ASP A 391 -34.65 -3.28 5.80
C ASP A 391 -36.15 -3.70 5.83
N PRO A 392 -37.07 -2.82 6.28
CA PRO A 392 -38.51 -3.10 6.26
C PRO A 392 -39.06 -3.33 4.83
N GLU A 393 -38.38 -2.84 3.79
CA GLU A 393 -38.78 -3.07 2.40
C GLU A 393 -38.39 -4.47 1.90
N GLY A 394 -37.15 -4.91 2.18
CA GLY A 394 -36.68 -6.27 1.92
C GLY A 394 -37.48 -7.35 2.66
N GLU A 395 -37.90 -7.08 3.90
CA GLU A 395 -38.75 -7.99 4.67
C GLU A 395 -40.12 -8.20 4.00
N ARG A 396 -40.72 -7.13 3.45
CA ARG A 396 -42.01 -7.20 2.77
C ARG A 396 -41.93 -7.95 1.44
N LEU A 397 -40.88 -7.71 0.66
CA LEU A 397 -40.64 -8.43 -0.60
C LEU A 397 -40.37 -9.92 -0.37
N THR A 398 -39.57 -10.24 0.65
CA THR A 398 -39.24 -11.63 0.99
C THR A 398 -40.48 -12.38 1.45
N ARG A 399 -41.31 -11.76 2.30
CA ARG A 399 -42.60 -12.35 2.72
C ARG A 399 -43.57 -12.51 1.55
N GLN A 400 -43.68 -11.53 0.64
CA GLN A 400 -44.54 -11.65 -0.54
C GLN A 400 -44.07 -12.73 -1.52
N LEU A 401 -42.76 -12.84 -1.74
CA LEU A 401 -42.19 -13.90 -2.56
C LEU A 401 -42.44 -15.27 -1.93
N LEU A 402 -42.20 -15.42 -0.62
CA LEU A 402 -42.40 -16.67 0.11
C LEU A 402 -43.88 -17.11 0.12
N ASP A 403 -44.80 -16.17 0.38
CA ASP A 403 -46.24 -16.43 0.35
C ASP A 403 -46.72 -16.84 -1.04
N LYS A 404 -46.20 -16.20 -2.10
CA LYS A 404 -46.55 -16.54 -3.48
C LYS A 404 -45.94 -17.89 -3.85
N LEU A 405 -44.70 -18.16 -3.45
CA LEU A 405 -44.00 -19.43 -3.63
C LEU A 405 -44.77 -20.59 -3.01
N LEU A 406 -45.18 -20.46 -1.75
CA LEU A 406 -45.89 -21.51 -1.01
C LEU A 406 -47.30 -21.75 -1.58
N ARG A 407 -47.99 -20.71 -2.06
CA ARG A 407 -49.31 -20.84 -2.70
C ARG A 407 -49.20 -21.50 -4.08
N THR A 408 -48.20 -21.13 -4.88
CA THR A 408 -47.98 -21.71 -6.22
C THR A 408 -47.47 -23.15 -6.09
N LEU A 409 -46.51 -23.44 -5.21
CA LEU A 409 -46.08 -24.81 -4.90
C LEU A 409 -47.24 -25.69 -4.40
N SER A 410 -48.07 -25.20 -3.48
CA SER A 410 -49.19 -26.00 -2.94
C SER A 410 -50.33 -26.20 -3.94
N ALA A 411 -50.49 -25.32 -4.93
CA ALA A 411 -51.45 -25.47 -6.02
C ALA A 411 -50.95 -26.49 -7.06
N GLU A 412 -49.70 -26.36 -7.53
CA GLU A 412 -49.12 -27.26 -8.54
C GLU A 412 -48.87 -28.67 -7.99
N TRP A 413 -48.42 -28.80 -6.73
CA TRP A 413 -48.16 -30.11 -6.11
C TRP A 413 -49.45 -30.92 -5.89
N ARG A 414 -50.61 -30.23 -5.76
CA ARG A 414 -51.92 -30.88 -5.66
C ARG A 414 -52.41 -31.44 -7.00
N GLU A 415 -51.99 -30.87 -8.12
CA GLU A 415 -52.50 -31.22 -9.44
C GLU A 415 -51.61 -32.27 -10.13
N HIS A 416 -50.28 -32.14 -10.04
CA HIS A 416 -49.32 -33.04 -10.69
C HIS A 416 -48.02 -33.16 -9.88
N GLY A 417 -48.01 -34.00 -8.83
CA GLY A 417 -46.87 -34.13 -7.92
C GLY A 417 -45.64 -34.84 -8.52
N THR A 418 -44.88 -34.19 -9.41
CA THR A 418 -43.56 -34.67 -9.87
C THR A 418 -42.44 -33.66 -9.66
N VAL A 419 -41.21 -34.15 -9.53
CA VAL A 419 -39.98 -33.36 -9.32
C VAL A 419 -39.69 -32.42 -10.50
N GLN A 420 -40.14 -32.83 -11.70
CA GLN A 420 -39.99 -32.06 -12.92
C GLN A 420 -40.87 -30.79 -12.90
N ASP A 421 -42.03 -30.86 -12.25
CA ASP A 421 -42.94 -29.72 -12.09
C ASP A 421 -42.39 -28.70 -11.08
N ALA A 422 -41.77 -29.16 -9.99
CA ALA A 422 -41.08 -28.30 -9.03
C ALA A 422 -39.89 -27.54 -9.67
N GLN A 423 -39.18 -28.17 -10.60
CA GLN A 423 -38.09 -27.56 -11.36
C GLN A 423 -38.62 -26.48 -12.33
N GLN A 424 -39.69 -26.76 -13.06
CA GLN A 424 -40.34 -25.77 -13.94
C GLN A 424 -40.86 -24.56 -13.17
N LEU A 425 -41.41 -24.79 -11.97
CA LEU A 425 -41.94 -23.76 -11.09
C LEU A 425 -40.82 -22.87 -10.53
N MET A 426 -39.68 -23.45 -10.15
CA MET A 426 -38.50 -22.69 -9.69
C MET A 426 -37.90 -21.83 -10.82
N VAL A 427 -37.88 -22.36 -12.04
CA VAL A 427 -37.49 -21.59 -13.24
C VAL A 427 -38.45 -20.43 -13.49
N ALA A 428 -39.76 -20.67 -13.45
CA ALA A 428 -40.78 -19.64 -13.67
C ALA A 428 -40.70 -18.52 -12.61
N LEU A 429 -40.41 -18.86 -11.36
CA LEU A 429 -40.24 -17.91 -10.26
C LEU A 429 -38.98 -17.05 -10.42
N LEU A 430 -37.85 -17.66 -10.77
CA LEU A 430 -36.62 -16.90 -11.07
C LEU A 430 -36.86 -15.96 -12.25
N GLU A 431 -37.64 -16.39 -13.25
CA GLU A 431 -37.94 -15.57 -14.43
C GLU A 431 -38.86 -14.40 -14.09
N GLN A 432 -39.83 -14.63 -13.21
CA GLN A 432 -40.67 -13.59 -12.63
C GLN A 432 -39.84 -12.57 -11.82
N ALA A 433 -38.95 -13.04 -10.94
CA ALA A 433 -38.07 -12.17 -10.16
C ALA A 433 -37.15 -11.32 -11.05
N ARG A 434 -36.63 -11.90 -12.13
CA ARG A 434 -35.84 -11.18 -13.14
C ARG A 434 -36.68 -10.08 -13.81
N ARG A 435 -37.90 -10.41 -14.28
CA ARG A 435 -38.82 -9.45 -14.93
C ARG A 435 -39.23 -8.32 -14.01
N ASP A 436 -39.50 -8.61 -12.75
CA ASP A 436 -39.92 -7.60 -11.77
C ASP A 436 -38.76 -6.67 -11.38
N TYR A 437 -37.52 -7.18 -11.33
CA TYR A 437 -36.32 -6.37 -11.15
C TYR A 437 -36.06 -5.43 -12.34
N ILE A 438 -36.18 -5.93 -13.59
CA ILE A 438 -36.03 -5.13 -14.81
C ILE A 438 -37.05 -3.99 -14.87
N ARG A 439 -38.34 -4.28 -14.60
CA ARG A 439 -39.41 -3.28 -14.58
C ARG A 439 -39.19 -2.21 -13.51
N ARG A 440 -38.75 -2.60 -12.31
CA ARG A 440 -38.59 -1.69 -11.18
C ARG A 440 -37.46 -0.69 -11.37
N ASN A 441 -36.40 -1.08 -12.08
CA ASN A 441 -35.21 -0.26 -12.31
C ASN A 441 -35.24 0.44 -13.69
N GLY A 442 -36.35 0.38 -14.43
CA GLY A 442 -36.53 1.13 -15.67
C GLY A 442 -35.59 0.70 -16.80
N MET A 443 -35.17 -0.58 -16.81
CA MET A 443 -34.22 -1.14 -17.78
C MET A 443 -34.88 -1.62 -19.09
N ASP A 444 -36.12 -1.19 -19.37
CA ASP A 444 -36.82 -1.52 -20.62
C ASP A 444 -36.30 -0.62 -21.75
N ASN A 445 -35.20 -1.06 -22.39
CA ASN A 445 -34.82 -0.70 -23.77
C ASN A 445 -34.00 -1.82 -24.41
#